data_AF-A0A1I7UW62-F1
#
_entry.id   AF-A0A1I7UW62-F1
#
_cell.length_a   1.000
_cell.length_b   1.000
_cell.length_c   1.000
_cell.angle_alpha   90.00
_cell.angle_beta   90.00
_cell.angle_gamma   90.00
#
_symmetry.space_group_name_H-M   'P 1'
#
loop_
_entity.id
_entity.type
_entity.pdbx_description
1 polymer ?
#
loop_
_entity_poly.entity_id
_entity_poly.type
_entity_poly.pdbx_seq_one_letter_code
_entity_poly.pdbx_strand_id
1 'polypeptide(L)'
;MELEIEKQLERPTRYKNTTAVMVMCENVRSCMDGLCFTEDEQFEIEFSLAVPELTVSHFTVCIITIDKELPDLSKYKCLENHSFFKKTPEILCERYQKKKRDCLRSVTKDYCGRDVVMPVDRYLDDFVDLKCQGSI
;
A
#
# COMPACT_ATOMS: atom_id res chain seq x y z
N MET A 1 -5.72 -4.90 -17.26
CA MET A 1 -5.93 -4.65 -15.82
C MET A 1 -5.24 -3.38 -15.37
N GLU A 2 -3.98 -3.15 -15.76
CA GLU A 2 -3.26 -1.88 -15.53
C GLU A 2 -4.07 -0.64 -15.96
N LEU A 3 -4.61 -0.64 -17.18
CA LEU A 3 -5.53 0.38 -17.71
C LEU A 3 -6.86 0.52 -16.92
N GLU A 4 -7.29 -0.53 -16.22
CA GLU A 4 -8.49 -0.51 -15.38
C GLU A 4 -8.17 0.08 -14.00
N ILE A 5 -6.96 -0.15 -13.48
CA ILE A 5 -6.44 0.47 -12.26
C ILE A 5 -6.24 1.97 -12.48
N GLU A 6 -5.67 2.38 -13.62
CA GLU A 6 -5.56 3.79 -14.01
C GLU A 6 -6.93 4.45 -14.09
N LYS A 7 -7.90 3.81 -14.75
CA LYS A 7 -9.30 4.28 -14.76
C LYS A 7 -9.94 4.31 -13.37
N GLN A 8 -9.61 3.37 -12.48
CA GLN A 8 -10.11 3.35 -11.10
C GLN A 8 -9.44 4.40 -10.20
N LEU A 9 -8.24 4.89 -10.54
CA LEU A 9 -7.63 6.06 -9.92
C LEU A 9 -8.29 7.35 -10.38
N GLU A 10 -8.80 7.39 -11.62
CA GLU A 10 -9.56 8.51 -12.16
C GLU A 10 -11.03 8.55 -11.70
N ARG A 11 -11.63 7.41 -11.32
CA ARG A 11 -13.10 7.26 -11.26
C ARG A 11 -13.87 7.52 -9.96
N PRO A 12 -13.38 7.49 -8.71
CA PRO A 12 -14.30 7.66 -7.60
C PRO A 12 -14.24 9.08 -7.08
N THR A 13 -15.37 9.78 -7.19
CA THR A 13 -15.72 11.01 -6.45
C THR A 13 -15.49 10.90 -4.93
N ARG A 14 -15.31 9.67 -4.40
CA ARG A 14 -14.94 9.37 -3.00
C ARG A 14 -13.46 9.61 -2.67
N TYR A 15 -12.54 9.55 -3.65
CA TYR A 15 -11.10 9.77 -3.45
C TYR A 15 -10.60 11.08 -4.05
N LYS A 16 -11.49 11.96 -4.53
CA LYS A 16 -11.12 13.26 -5.11
C LYS A 16 -10.23 14.09 -4.17
N ASN A 17 -10.50 14.01 -2.86
CA ASN A 17 -9.68 14.64 -1.82
C ASN A 17 -8.34 13.92 -1.60
N THR A 18 -8.28 12.61 -1.80
CA THR A 18 -7.07 11.81 -1.54
C THR A 18 -6.12 11.72 -2.72
N THR A 19 -6.61 11.82 -3.97
CA THR A 19 -5.77 12.14 -5.13
C THR A 19 -5.11 13.51 -4.96
N ALA A 20 -5.83 14.49 -4.39
CA ALA A 20 -5.26 15.79 -4.05
C ALA A 20 -4.18 15.70 -2.96
N VAL A 21 -4.37 14.82 -1.96
CA VAL A 21 -3.33 14.53 -0.95
C VAL A 21 -2.07 13.96 -1.60
N MET A 22 -2.20 13.01 -2.53
CA MET A 22 -1.03 12.45 -3.24
C MET A 22 -0.28 13.53 -4.05
N VAL A 23 -1.01 14.42 -4.74
CA VAL A 23 -0.40 15.55 -5.45
C VAL A 23 0.31 16.50 -4.47
N MET A 24 -0.27 16.77 -3.30
CA MET A 24 0.38 17.57 -2.26
C MET A 24 1.64 16.87 -1.71
N CYS A 25 1.61 15.55 -1.52
CA CYS A 25 2.77 14.78 -1.09
C CYS A 25 3.92 14.87 -2.09
N GLU A 26 3.65 14.78 -3.40
CA GLU A 26 4.67 14.98 -4.43
C GLU A 26 5.22 16.42 -4.44
N ASN A 27 4.35 17.42 -4.25
CA ASN A 27 4.79 18.82 -4.14
C ASN A 27 5.68 19.05 -2.91
N VAL A 28 5.34 18.44 -1.76
CA VAL A 28 6.16 18.49 -0.55
C VAL A 28 7.50 17.82 -0.80
N ARG A 29 7.52 16.61 -1.39
CA ARG A 29 8.76 15.90 -1.73
C ARG A 29 9.65 16.74 -2.65
N SER A 30 9.07 17.36 -3.68
CA SER A 30 9.81 18.23 -4.60
C SER A 30 10.30 19.53 -3.93
N CYS A 31 9.53 20.11 -3.02
CA CYS A 31 9.92 21.30 -2.26
C CYS A 31 11.09 21.01 -1.32
N MET A 32 11.14 19.79 -0.80
CA MET A 32 12.16 19.33 0.13
C MET A 32 13.42 18.82 -0.54
N ASP A 33 13.40 18.67 -1.86
CA ASP A 33 14.55 18.21 -2.64
C ASP A 33 15.74 19.18 -2.49
N GLY A 34 16.90 18.64 -2.13
CA GLY A 34 18.11 19.43 -1.90
C GLY A 34 18.19 20.17 -0.54
N LEU A 35 17.21 20.00 0.36
CA LEU A 35 17.32 20.47 1.74
C LEU A 35 18.11 19.46 2.59
N CYS A 36 18.84 19.96 3.59
CA CYS A 36 19.60 19.12 4.51
C CYS A 36 18.75 18.73 5.71
N PHE A 37 18.41 17.44 5.80
CA PHE A 37 17.75 16.82 6.95
C PHE A 37 18.71 15.84 7.63
N THR A 38 18.51 15.61 8.93
CA THR A 38 19.08 14.44 9.61
C THR A 38 18.41 13.15 9.10
N GLU A 39 19.05 12.00 9.33
CA GLU A 39 18.48 10.71 8.92
C GLU A 39 17.09 10.46 9.54
N ASP A 40 16.93 10.79 10.83
CA ASP A 40 15.66 10.67 11.55
C ASP A 40 14.58 11.58 10.96
N GLU A 41 14.91 12.85 10.68
CA GLU A 41 13.97 13.78 10.04
C GLU A 41 13.57 13.27 8.65
N GLN A 42 14.54 12.85 7.84
CA GLN A 42 14.28 12.33 6.50
C GLN A 42 13.36 11.10 6.56
N PHE A 43 13.59 10.19 7.50
CA PHE A 43 12.74 9.01 7.69
C PHE A 43 11.30 9.39 8.06
N GLU A 44 11.09 10.28 9.05
CA GLU A 44 9.77 10.73 9.49
C GLU A 44 8.98 11.40 8.36
N ILE A 45 9.67 12.22 7.57
CA ILE A 45 9.11 12.87 6.38
C ILE A 45 8.66 11.82 5.38
N GLU A 46 9.53 10.89 5.02
CA GLU A 46 9.19 9.91 4.00
C GLU A 46 8.13 8.91 4.48
N PHE A 47 8.13 8.51 5.75
CA PHE A 47 7.09 7.68 6.35
C PHE A 47 5.73 8.38 6.29
N SER A 48 5.68 9.66 6.65
CA SER A 48 4.47 10.49 6.53
C SER A 48 3.94 10.56 5.09
N LEU A 49 4.83 10.57 4.09
CA LEU A 49 4.47 10.54 2.67
C LEU A 49 4.06 9.13 2.19
N ALA A 50 4.53 8.06 2.83
CA ALA A 50 4.21 6.68 2.49
C ALA A 50 2.83 6.22 3.01
N VAL A 51 2.33 6.81 4.10
CA VAL A 51 1.00 6.47 4.65
C VAL A 51 -0.14 6.73 3.65
N PRO A 52 -0.19 7.88 2.95
CA PRO A 52 -1.12 8.08 1.83
C PRO A 52 -0.96 7.03 0.72
N GLU A 53 0.27 6.66 0.38
CA GLU A 53 0.53 5.63 -0.63
C GLU A 53 -0.10 4.29 -0.23
N LEU A 54 0.06 3.89 1.03
CA LEU A 54 -0.51 2.67 1.60
C LEU A 54 -2.05 2.70 1.72
N THR A 55 -2.66 3.87 1.73
CA THR A 55 -4.09 4.03 2.03
C THR A 55 -4.95 4.48 0.85
N VAL A 56 -4.38 5.08 -0.19
CA VAL A 56 -5.13 5.57 -1.38
C VAL A 56 -4.42 5.45 -2.73
N SER A 57 -3.29 4.77 -2.84
CA SER A 57 -2.60 4.65 -4.14
C SER A 57 -2.96 3.40 -4.94
N HIS A 58 -2.20 3.17 -6.02
CA HIS A 58 -2.12 1.90 -6.74
C HIS A 58 -2.02 0.69 -5.80
N PHE A 59 -1.33 0.80 -4.67
CA PHE A 59 -1.28 -0.26 -3.67
C PHE A 59 -2.67 -0.56 -3.14
N THR A 60 -3.35 0.41 -2.55
CA THR A 60 -4.70 0.21 -2.00
C THR A 60 -5.70 -0.19 -3.08
N VAL A 61 -5.65 0.43 -4.26
CA VAL A 61 -6.55 0.12 -5.38
C VAL A 61 -6.34 -1.32 -5.85
N CYS A 62 -5.09 -1.76 -5.97
CA CYS A 62 -4.77 -3.13 -6.34
C CYS A 62 -5.32 -4.13 -5.30
N ILE A 63 -5.07 -3.88 -4.01
CA ILE A 63 -5.58 -4.72 -2.93
C ILE A 63 -7.12 -4.75 -2.93
N ILE A 64 -7.79 -3.60 -3.10
CA ILE A 64 -9.26 -3.52 -3.20
C ILE A 64 -9.79 -4.24 -4.44
N THR A 65 -9.08 -4.21 -5.57
CA THR A 65 -9.51 -4.86 -6.81
C THR A 65 -9.42 -6.37 -6.68
N ILE A 66 -8.27 -6.90 -6.21
CA ILE A 66 -8.11 -8.32 -5.87
C ILE A 66 -9.22 -8.76 -4.90
N ASP A 67 -9.53 -7.91 -3.93
CA ASP A 67 -10.59 -8.15 -2.98
C ASP A 67 -11.95 -8.30 -3.67
N LYS A 68 -12.38 -7.30 -4.44
CA LYS A 68 -13.68 -7.30 -5.12
C LYS A 68 -13.87 -8.45 -6.10
N GLU A 69 -12.82 -8.82 -6.81
CA GLU A 69 -12.90 -9.79 -7.91
C GLU A 69 -12.76 -11.25 -7.45
N LEU A 70 -12.33 -11.47 -6.20
CA LEU A 70 -12.20 -12.80 -5.59
C LEU A 70 -11.54 -13.84 -6.53
N PRO A 71 -10.35 -13.55 -7.10
CA PRO A 71 -9.71 -14.47 -8.02
C PRO A 71 -9.30 -15.77 -7.30
N ASP A 72 -9.11 -16.83 -8.08
CA ASP A 72 -8.48 -18.04 -7.55
C ASP A 72 -7.01 -17.74 -7.24
N LEU A 73 -6.70 -17.73 -5.94
CA LEU A 73 -5.38 -17.46 -5.40
C LEU A 73 -4.66 -18.73 -4.92
N SER A 74 -5.22 -19.92 -5.20
CA SER A 74 -4.69 -21.22 -4.75
C SER A 74 -3.24 -21.49 -5.16
N LYS A 75 -2.79 -20.89 -6.28
CA LYS A 75 -1.39 -20.97 -6.72
C LYS A 75 -0.41 -20.26 -5.76
N TYR A 76 -0.88 -19.31 -4.95
CA TYR A 76 -0.09 -18.61 -3.95
C TYR A 76 -0.26 -19.26 -2.58
N LYS A 77 0.45 -20.37 -2.36
CA LYS A 77 0.40 -21.14 -1.10
C LYS A 77 0.70 -20.30 0.15
N CYS A 78 1.47 -19.24 -0.01
CA CYS A 78 1.83 -18.27 1.02
C CYS A 78 0.66 -17.41 1.53
N LEU A 79 -0.47 -17.37 0.82
CA LEU A 79 -1.66 -16.68 1.29
C LEU A 79 -2.47 -17.51 2.31
N GLU A 80 -2.16 -18.80 2.52
CA GLU A 80 -2.72 -19.65 3.59
C GLU A 80 -4.27 -19.61 3.69
N ASN A 81 -4.99 -19.37 2.58
CA ASN A 81 -6.45 -19.13 2.53
C ASN A 81 -6.94 -17.87 3.27
N HIS A 82 -6.05 -16.94 3.61
CA HIS A 82 -6.43 -15.64 4.16
C HIS A 82 -7.05 -14.79 3.06
N SER A 83 -8.26 -14.29 3.31
CA SER A 83 -8.87 -13.36 2.38
C SER A 83 -8.22 -11.98 2.49
N PHE A 84 -8.04 -11.32 1.35
CA PHE A 84 -7.74 -9.89 1.30
C PHE A 84 -8.88 -9.01 1.89
N PHE A 85 -10.01 -9.65 2.23
CA PHE A 85 -11.31 -9.06 2.54
C PHE A 85 -11.46 -8.54 3.95
N LYS A 86 -10.77 -9.15 4.90
CA LYS A 86 -10.93 -8.75 6.30
C LYS A 86 -9.97 -7.61 6.63
N LYS A 87 -10.56 -6.51 7.09
CA LYS A 87 -9.88 -5.28 7.53
C LYS A 87 -9.70 -5.23 9.04
N THR A 88 -9.83 -6.35 9.74
CA THR A 88 -9.56 -6.36 11.18
C THR A 88 -8.07 -6.07 11.39
N PRO A 89 -7.67 -5.39 12.48
CA PRO A 89 -6.27 -5.09 12.75
C PRO A 89 -5.39 -6.33 12.60
N GLU A 90 -5.79 -7.47 13.16
CA GLU A 90 -5.02 -8.71 13.15
C GLU A 90 -4.68 -9.18 11.73
N ILE A 91 -5.65 -9.08 10.81
CA ILE A 91 -5.47 -9.52 9.42
C ILE A 91 -4.69 -8.51 8.61
N LEU A 92 -4.79 -7.22 8.94
CA LEU A 92 -3.93 -6.18 8.39
C LEU A 92 -2.48 -6.42 8.80
N CYS A 93 -2.23 -6.68 10.09
CA CYS A 93 -0.90 -6.98 10.62
C CYS A 93 -0.32 -8.22 9.93
N GLU A 94 -1.08 -9.31 9.88
CA GLU A 94 -0.64 -10.57 9.30
C GLU A 94 -0.30 -10.45 7.81
N ARG A 95 -1.10 -9.68 7.05
CA ARG A 95 -0.94 -9.50 5.61
C ARG A 95 0.37 -8.78 5.24
N TYR A 96 0.75 -7.79 6.04
CA TYR A 96 1.91 -6.94 5.76
C TYR A 96 3.18 -7.34 6.51
N GLN A 97 3.12 -8.40 7.32
CA GLN A 97 4.29 -9.03 7.92
C GLN A 97 5.37 -9.32 6.88
N LYS A 98 6.62 -9.05 7.26
CA LYS A 98 7.82 -9.23 6.42
C LYS A 98 7.86 -10.58 5.67
N LYS A 99 7.49 -11.68 6.33
CA LYS A 99 7.47 -13.04 5.73
C LYS A 99 6.46 -13.22 4.59
N LYS A 100 5.45 -12.35 4.46
CA LYS A 100 4.41 -12.43 3.42
C LYS A 100 4.62 -11.42 2.28
N ARG A 101 5.63 -10.55 2.33
CA ARG A 101 5.79 -9.45 1.36
C ARG A 101 6.16 -9.91 -0.05
N ASP A 102 7.06 -10.88 -0.20
CA ASP A 102 7.38 -11.44 -1.52
C ASP A 102 6.18 -12.14 -2.17
N CYS A 103 5.35 -12.77 -1.35
CA CYS A 103 4.07 -13.33 -1.77
C CYS A 103 3.14 -12.22 -2.28
N LEU A 104 2.98 -11.16 -1.48
CA LEU A 104 2.14 -10.01 -1.84
C LEU A 104 2.61 -9.34 -3.13
N ARG A 105 3.93 -9.19 -3.33
CA ARG A 105 4.54 -8.70 -4.57
C ARG A 105 4.17 -9.58 -5.76
N SER A 106 4.26 -10.89 -5.61
CA SER A 106 3.95 -11.84 -6.69
C SER A 106 2.47 -11.79 -7.08
N VAL A 107 1.57 -11.76 -6.08
CA VAL A 107 0.12 -11.64 -6.29
C VAL A 107 -0.22 -10.33 -7.00
N THR A 108 0.29 -9.22 -6.48
CA THR A 108 -0.02 -7.89 -7.02
C THR A 108 0.60 -7.66 -8.39
N LYS A 109 1.77 -8.20 -8.70
CA LYS A 109 2.34 -8.17 -10.06
C LYS A 109 1.47 -8.92 -11.06
N ASP A 110 1.11 -10.16 -10.74
CA ASP A 110 0.32 -11.00 -11.64
C ASP A 110 -1.08 -10.42 -11.87
N TYR A 111 -1.68 -9.83 -10.85
CA TYR A 111 -3.02 -9.28 -10.94
C TYR A 111 -3.00 -7.87 -11.51
N CYS A 112 -2.30 -6.96 -10.83
CA CYS A 112 -2.35 -5.54 -11.10
C CYS A 112 -1.35 -5.08 -12.17
N GLY A 113 -0.52 -5.99 -12.68
CA GLY A 113 0.46 -5.72 -13.75
C GLY A 113 1.73 -5.01 -13.28
N ARG A 114 1.86 -4.68 -11.99
CA ARG A 114 2.99 -3.92 -11.45
C ARG A 114 3.33 -4.25 -10.01
N ASP A 115 4.56 -3.94 -9.61
CA ASP A 115 5.02 -4.07 -8.23
C ASP A 115 4.52 -2.90 -7.38
N VAL A 116 3.32 -3.02 -6.81
CA VAL A 116 2.75 -1.97 -5.94
C VAL A 116 3.31 -2.01 -4.51
N VAL A 117 3.96 -3.10 -4.11
CA VAL A 117 4.47 -3.27 -2.74
C VAL A 117 5.87 -2.68 -2.60
N MET A 118 6.73 -2.82 -3.62
CA MET A 118 8.11 -2.31 -3.58
C MET A 118 8.24 -0.84 -3.18
N PRO A 119 7.41 0.11 -3.68
CA PRO A 119 7.51 1.52 -3.28
C PRO A 119 7.26 1.78 -1.80
N VAL A 120 6.51 0.89 -1.14
CA VAL A 120 6.09 1.04 0.26
C VAL A 120 6.78 0.06 1.21
N ASP A 121 7.56 -0.90 0.69
CA ASP A 121 8.12 -2.03 1.43
C ASP A 121 8.92 -1.61 2.67
N ARG A 122 9.75 -0.57 2.54
CA ARG A 122 10.58 -0.06 3.64
C ARG A 122 9.77 0.54 4.81
N TYR A 123 8.51 0.88 4.59
CA TYR A 123 7.63 1.49 5.59
C TYR A 123 6.56 0.53 6.14
N LEU A 124 6.49 -0.68 5.59
CA LEU A 124 5.46 -1.63 5.98
C LEU A 124 5.62 -2.13 7.41
N ASP A 125 6.85 -2.22 7.94
CA ASP A 125 7.07 -2.60 9.34
C ASP A 125 6.53 -1.52 10.27
N ASP A 126 6.89 -0.25 10.04
CA ASP A 126 6.41 0.87 10.86
C ASP A 126 4.91 1.11 10.69
N PHE A 127 4.37 0.87 9.50
CA PHE A 127 2.93 0.93 9.27
C PHE A 127 2.18 -0.16 10.03
N VAL A 128 2.73 -1.39 10.05
CA VAL A 128 2.21 -2.47 10.88
C VAL A 128 2.29 -2.07 12.34
N ASP A 129 3.44 -1.61 12.83
CA ASP A 129 3.60 -1.20 14.23
C ASP A 129 2.60 -0.10 14.62
N LEU A 130 2.44 0.93 13.78
CA LEU A 130 1.48 2.02 14.01
C LEU A 130 0.03 1.54 14.02
N LYS A 131 -0.34 0.58 13.17
CA LYS A 131 -1.73 0.07 13.08
C LYS A 131 -2.04 -1.08 14.03
N CYS A 132 -1.01 -1.74 14.55
CA CYS A 132 -1.10 -2.98 15.32
C CYS A 132 -0.69 -2.81 16.78
N GLN A 133 -0.22 -1.63 17.19
CA GLN A 133 -0.05 -1.28 18.60
C GLN A 133 -1.39 -1.41 19.35
N GLY A 134 -1.47 -2.42 20.23
CA GLY A 134 -2.67 -2.79 21.00
C GLY A 134 -3.20 -4.21 20.74
N SER A 135 -2.58 -5.00 19.87
CA SER A 135 -3.03 -6.35 19.48
C SER A 135 -2.02 -7.47 19.77
N ILE A 136 -1.37 -7.42 20.94
CA ILE A 136 -0.73 -8.59 21.58
C ILE A 136 -1.41 -8.80 22.93
#